data_AF-A0A7K9HT42-F1
#
_entry.id   AF-A0A7K9HT42-F1
#
_cell.length_a   1.000
_cell.length_b   1.000
_cell.length_c   1.000
_cell.angle_alpha   90.00
_cell.angle_beta   90.00
_cell.angle_gamma   90.00
#
_symmetry.space_group_name_H-M   'P 1'
#
loop_
_entity.id
_entity.type
_entity.pdbx_description
1 polymer ?
#
loop_
_entity_poly.entity_id
_entity_poly.type
_entity_poly.pdbx_seq_one_letter_code
_entity_poly.pdbx_strand_id
1 'polypeptide(L)'
;GLLYVDSVGFNGQPECYYFENPTDPEQCHKKPYCLDNPYPMLLVNIGSGVSILAVYSKDNYKRVTGSSLGGGTFLGLCCLLTGCETFEEALEMAAKGDSTNVDKLVKDIYGGDYERFGLEGSAVASSFGHMMSKEKRESISKEDLARATLVTITNNIGSIARMCALNE
;
A
#
# COMPACT_ATOMS: atom_id res chain seq x y z
N GLY A 1 17.77 -15.67 2.06
CA GLY A 1 17.83 -14.26 2.45
C GLY A 1 17.07 -14.05 3.72
N LEU A 2 15.75 -13.85 3.63
CA LEU A 2 14.86 -13.52 4.76
C LEU A 2 15.07 -14.40 6.00
N LEU A 3 14.91 -15.73 5.87
CA LEU A 3 15.05 -16.66 7.00
C LEU A 3 16.44 -16.62 7.67
N TYR A 4 17.49 -16.29 6.90
CA TYR A 4 18.83 -16.18 7.45
C TYR A 4 18.98 -14.90 8.28
N VAL A 5 18.55 -13.75 7.73
CA VAL A 5 18.62 -12.46 8.43
C VAL A 5 17.80 -12.51 9.71
N ASP A 6 16.59 -13.07 9.67
CA ASP A 6 15.76 -13.22 10.86
C ASP A 6 16.42 -14.12 11.93
N SER A 7 17.06 -15.23 11.51
CA SER A 7 17.74 -16.14 12.45
C SER A 7 18.94 -15.55 13.16
N VAL A 8 19.62 -14.56 12.56
CA VAL A 8 20.75 -13.86 13.19
C VAL A 8 20.28 -12.60 13.96
N GLY A 9 19.06 -12.14 13.67
CA GLY A 9 18.50 -10.90 14.18
C GLY A 9 19.28 -9.65 13.76
N PHE A 10 18.91 -8.53 14.37
CA PHE A 10 19.54 -7.23 14.13
C PHE A 10 20.17 -6.70 15.42
N ASN A 11 21.47 -6.97 15.62
CA ASN A 11 22.22 -6.54 16.80
C ASN A 11 21.54 -6.92 18.14
N GLY A 12 20.98 -8.13 18.21
CA GLY A 12 20.25 -8.62 19.38
C GLY A 12 18.77 -8.21 19.46
N GLN A 13 18.25 -7.52 18.45
CA GLN A 13 16.82 -7.20 18.32
C GLN A 13 16.16 -8.10 17.24
N PRO A 14 14.85 -8.39 17.35
CA PRO A 14 14.11 -9.03 16.27
C PRO A 14 14.15 -8.21 14.98
N GLU A 15 14.36 -8.87 13.84
CA GLU A 15 14.37 -8.21 12.52
C GLU A 15 12.94 -7.81 12.11
N CYS A 16 11.98 -8.68 12.36
CA CYS A 16 10.59 -8.47 11.98
C CYS A 16 9.82 -7.61 12.99
N TYR A 17 8.82 -6.89 12.50
CA TYR A 17 7.97 -6.01 13.29
C TYR A 17 6.58 -5.88 12.66
N TYR A 18 5.64 -5.38 13.46
CA TYR A 18 4.31 -4.96 13.01
C TYR A 18 3.94 -3.63 13.65
N PHE A 19 2.88 -2.99 13.15
CA PHE A 19 2.27 -1.84 13.80
C PHE A 19 1.05 -2.31 14.59
N GLU A 20 1.08 -2.14 15.91
CA GLU A 20 -0.10 -2.35 16.75
C GLU A 20 -1.02 -1.14 16.65
N ASN A 21 -2.34 -1.36 16.60
CA ASN A 21 -3.37 -0.32 16.43
C ASN A 21 -3.14 0.61 15.22
N PRO A 22 -2.90 0.09 14.00
CA PRO A 22 -2.50 0.90 12.85
C PRO A 22 -3.57 1.88 12.35
N THR A 23 -4.81 1.75 12.81
CA THR A 23 -5.94 2.61 12.45
C THR A 23 -6.15 3.78 13.42
N ASP A 24 -5.52 3.75 14.59
CA ASP A 24 -5.57 4.83 15.59
C ASP A 24 -4.20 5.54 15.63
N PRO A 25 -4.07 6.75 15.07
CA PRO A 25 -2.79 7.46 15.02
C PRO A 25 -2.17 7.75 16.39
N GLU A 26 -2.95 7.87 17.47
CA GLU A 26 -2.43 8.14 18.81
C GLU A 26 -1.88 6.87 19.49
N GLN A 27 -2.41 5.71 19.09
CA GLN A 27 -2.03 4.41 19.65
C GLN A 27 -1.17 3.57 18.69
N CYS A 28 -0.96 4.02 17.44
CA CYS A 28 -0.17 3.32 16.44
C CYS A 28 1.31 3.34 16.80
N HIS A 29 1.89 2.16 17.04
CA HIS A 29 3.31 2.05 17.35
C HIS A 29 3.93 0.76 16.84
N LYS A 30 5.21 0.85 16.48
CA LYS A 30 6.01 -0.28 16.01
C LYS A 30 6.29 -1.24 17.17
N LYS A 31 5.99 -2.52 16.99
CA LYS A 31 6.34 -3.61 17.92
C LYS A 31 7.19 -4.67 17.22
N PRO A 32 8.21 -5.23 17.89
CA PRO A 32 8.95 -6.38 17.35
C PRO A 32 8.03 -7.59 17.21
N TYR A 33 8.35 -8.44 16.23
CA TYR A 33 7.69 -9.72 15.99
C TYR A 33 8.75 -10.80 15.80
N CYS A 34 8.73 -11.82 16.65
CA CYS A 34 9.60 -12.98 16.51
C CYS A 34 8.96 -13.96 15.52
N LEU A 35 9.66 -14.28 14.44
CA LEU A 35 9.24 -15.30 13.46
C LEU A 35 9.58 -16.72 13.92
N ASP A 36 9.20 -17.07 15.16
CA ASP A 36 9.39 -18.41 15.69
C ASP A 36 8.45 -19.39 14.97
N ASN A 37 9.03 -20.27 14.15
CA ASN A 37 8.31 -21.13 13.20
C ASN A 37 7.46 -20.32 12.19
N PRO A 38 8.08 -19.69 11.17
CA PRO A 38 7.44 -18.72 10.30
C PRO A 38 6.45 -19.31 9.28
N TYR A 39 6.16 -20.61 9.35
CA TYR A 39 5.38 -21.30 8.33
C TYR A 39 3.97 -21.69 8.85
N PRO A 40 2.93 -21.61 8.00
CA PRO A 40 2.96 -21.00 6.67
C PRO A 40 3.00 -19.47 6.73
N MET A 41 3.58 -18.83 5.71
CA MET A 41 3.53 -17.37 5.54
C MET A 41 3.28 -16.97 4.08
N LEU A 42 2.66 -15.81 3.90
CA LEU A 42 2.58 -15.13 2.61
C LEU A 42 3.65 -14.04 2.55
N LEU A 43 4.56 -14.14 1.59
CA LEU A 43 5.60 -13.15 1.33
C LEU A 43 5.19 -12.26 0.15
N VAL A 44 5.00 -10.97 0.40
CA VAL A 44 4.70 -9.97 -0.62
C VAL A 44 5.96 -9.12 -0.87
N ASN A 45 6.67 -9.42 -1.95
CA ASN A 45 7.88 -8.70 -2.32
C ASN A 45 7.54 -7.53 -3.26
N ILE A 46 7.70 -6.30 -2.77
CA ILE A 46 7.41 -5.06 -3.50
C ILE A 46 8.72 -4.45 -3.99
N GLY A 47 8.99 -4.60 -5.29
CA GLY A 47 10.09 -3.93 -6.01
C GLY A 47 9.54 -3.05 -7.12
N SER A 48 10.17 -3.05 -8.31
CA SER A 48 9.60 -2.34 -9.47
C SER A 48 8.18 -2.82 -9.80
N GLY A 49 7.95 -4.14 -9.74
CA GLY A 49 6.64 -4.78 -9.67
C GLY A 49 6.45 -5.51 -8.34
N VAL A 50 5.47 -6.41 -8.26
CA VAL A 50 5.16 -7.17 -7.05
C VAL A 50 5.14 -8.67 -7.33
N SER A 51 5.77 -9.46 -6.46
CA SER A 51 5.64 -10.93 -6.45
C SER A 51 5.11 -11.41 -5.11
N ILE A 52 4.13 -12.29 -5.14
CA ILE A 52 3.49 -12.86 -3.95
C ILE A 52 3.77 -14.35 -3.90
N LEU A 53 4.33 -14.81 -2.78
CA LEU A 53 4.71 -16.21 -2.57
C LEU A 53 3.97 -16.78 -1.36
N ALA A 54 3.48 -18.01 -1.49
CA ALA A 54 3.08 -18.83 -0.36
C ALA A 54 4.27 -19.71 0.03
N VAL A 55 4.68 -19.63 1.29
CA VAL A 55 5.84 -20.32 1.83
C VAL A 55 5.37 -21.30 2.90
N TYR A 56 5.44 -22.59 2.60
CA TYR A 56 4.96 -23.66 3.48
C TYR A 56 6.09 -24.29 4.31
N SER A 57 7.32 -24.22 3.81
CA SER A 57 8.53 -24.57 4.55
C SER A 57 9.74 -23.88 3.91
N LYS A 58 10.94 -24.11 4.47
CA LYS A 58 12.20 -23.57 3.96
C LYS A 58 12.43 -23.85 2.47
N ASP A 59 12.08 -25.06 2.04
CA ASP A 59 12.33 -25.56 0.69
C ASP A 59 11.03 -25.82 -0.10
N ASN A 60 9.87 -25.58 0.51
CA ASN A 60 8.55 -25.69 -0.14
C ASN A 60 7.85 -24.32 -0.18
N TYR A 61 7.92 -23.68 -1.34
CA TYR A 61 7.25 -22.42 -1.59
C TYR A 61 6.87 -22.32 -3.06
N LYS A 62 5.84 -21.53 -3.36
CA LYS A 62 5.39 -21.26 -4.72
C LYS A 62 5.09 -19.78 -4.90
N ARG A 63 5.32 -19.26 -6.11
CA ARG A 63 4.83 -17.94 -6.50
C ARG A 63 3.34 -18.06 -6.84
N VAL A 64 2.49 -17.51 -5.99
CA VAL A 64 1.02 -17.55 -6.13
C VAL A 64 0.60 -16.65 -7.28
N THR A 65 1.07 -15.40 -7.26
CA THR A 65 0.74 -14.39 -8.27
C THR A 65 1.72 -13.21 -8.21
N GLY A 66 1.44 -12.16 -8.96
CA GLY A 66 2.07 -10.85 -8.80
C GLY A 66 1.26 -9.74 -9.46
N SER A 67 1.75 -8.51 -9.32
CA SER A 67 1.17 -7.32 -9.96
C SER A 67 2.27 -6.54 -10.66
N SER A 68 1.98 -6.00 -11.84
CA SER A 68 2.86 -5.01 -12.48
C SER A 68 2.75 -3.63 -11.82
N LEU A 69 1.71 -3.40 -11.00
CA LEU A 69 1.50 -2.17 -10.24
C LEU A 69 2.31 -2.24 -8.94
N GLY A 70 3.57 -1.81 -9.00
CA GLY A 70 4.52 -1.84 -7.89
C GLY A 70 5.20 -0.49 -7.65
N GLY A 71 6.39 -0.52 -7.03
CA GLY A 71 7.17 0.69 -6.74
C GLY A 71 7.60 1.45 -7.99
N GLY A 72 7.83 0.75 -9.10
CA GLY A 72 8.15 1.38 -10.39
C GLY A 72 6.96 2.14 -10.98
N THR A 73 5.74 1.65 -10.74
CA THR A 73 4.51 2.35 -11.14
C THR A 73 4.30 3.59 -10.28
N PHE A 74 4.48 3.49 -8.96
CA PHE A 74 4.41 4.65 -8.06
C PHE A 74 5.41 5.73 -8.48
N LEU A 75 6.69 5.39 -8.56
CA LEU A 75 7.73 6.36 -8.89
C LEU A 75 7.55 6.95 -10.30
N GLY A 76 7.32 6.09 -11.30
CA GLY A 76 7.15 6.55 -12.68
C GLY A 76 5.95 7.49 -12.87
N LEU A 77 4.81 7.19 -12.23
CA LEU A 77 3.65 8.08 -12.27
C LEU A 77 3.90 9.38 -11.49
N CYS A 78 4.54 9.33 -10.32
CA CYS A 78 4.93 10.54 -9.60
C CYS A 78 5.83 11.44 -10.46
N CYS A 79 6.89 10.90 -11.07
CA CYS A 79 7.75 11.66 -11.99
C CYS A 79 6.95 12.34 -13.11
N LEU A 80 6.00 11.62 -13.73
CA LEU A 80 5.18 12.17 -14.82
C LEU A 80 4.19 13.24 -14.35
N LEU A 81 3.57 13.05 -13.18
CA LEU A 81 2.47 13.89 -12.70
C LEU A 81 2.94 15.10 -11.89
N THR A 82 4.08 15.00 -11.23
CA THR A 82 4.58 16.02 -10.30
C THR A 82 5.90 16.62 -10.76
N GLY A 83 6.66 15.89 -11.58
CA GLY A 83 8.00 16.28 -11.98
C GLY A 83 9.08 15.99 -10.94
N CYS A 84 8.79 15.19 -9.90
CA CYS A 84 9.83 14.75 -8.97
C CYS A 84 10.87 13.87 -9.69
N GLU A 85 12.11 13.89 -9.21
CA GLU A 85 13.24 13.18 -9.83
C GLU A 85 13.70 11.97 -9.02
N THR A 86 13.33 11.91 -7.74
CA THR A 86 13.77 10.87 -6.79
C THR A 86 12.61 10.22 -6.05
N PHE A 87 12.85 9.02 -5.52
CA PHE A 87 11.86 8.30 -4.71
C PHE A 87 11.58 9.03 -3.40
N GLU A 88 12.60 9.58 -2.77
CA GLU A 88 12.52 10.36 -1.53
C GLU A 88 11.67 11.62 -1.72
N GLU A 89 11.88 12.36 -2.83
CA GLU A 89 11.06 13.52 -3.16
C GLU A 89 9.59 13.12 -3.41
N ALA A 90 9.34 12.04 -4.13
CA ALA A 90 7.98 11.55 -4.34
C ALA A 90 7.26 11.23 -3.01
N LEU A 91 7.97 10.62 -2.05
CA LEU A 91 7.43 10.37 -0.71
C LEU A 91 7.22 11.66 0.09
N GLU A 92 8.14 12.62 0.00
CA GLU A 92 8.00 13.92 0.68
C GLU A 92 6.78 14.70 0.16
N MET A 93 6.56 14.69 -1.17
CA MET A 93 5.36 15.27 -1.78
C MET A 93 4.09 14.56 -1.30
N ALA A 94 4.08 13.21 -1.31
CA ALA A 94 2.93 12.43 -0.86
C ALA A 94 2.61 12.64 0.63
N ALA A 95 3.61 12.90 1.47
CA ALA A 95 3.40 13.19 2.89
C ALA A 95 2.62 14.50 3.13
N LYS A 96 2.70 15.46 2.20
CA LYS A 96 2.06 16.78 2.29
C LYS A 96 0.71 16.87 1.58
N GLY A 97 0.40 15.92 0.70
CA GLY A 97 -0.82 15.93 -0.10
C GLY A 97 -2.05 15.31 0.59
N ASP A 98 -3.21 15.55 -0.01
CA ASP A 98 -4.48 14.91 0.33
C ASP A 98 -5.05 14.20 -0.90
N SER A 99 -5.09 12.86 -0.86
CA SER A 99 -5.60 12.06 -1.98
C SER A 99 -7.10 12.28 -2.23
N THR A 100 -7.87 12.74 -1.26
CA THR A 100 -9.32 12.93 -1.40
C THR A 100 -9.69 14.07 -2.36
N ASN A 101 -8.74 14.96 -2.66
CA ASN A 101 -8.88 15.97 -3.72
C ASN A 101 -8.83 15.36 -5.13
N VAL A 102 -8.19 14.19 -5.28
CA VAL A 102 -7.92 13.50 -6.55
C VAL A 102 -8.83 12.29 -6.75
N ASP A 103 -9.05 11.54 -5.68
CA ASP A 103 -9.83 10.31 -5.66
C ASP A 103 -11.32 10.59 -5.46
N LYS A 104 -12.16 9.82 -6.15
CA LYS A 104 -13.61 9.84 -5.91
C LYS A 104 -13.95 8.83 -4.83
N LEU A 105 -14.59 9.29 -3.76
CA LEU A 105 -14.96 8.49 -2.60
C LEU A 105 -16.38 7.93 -2.73
N VAL A 106 -16.74 6.94 -1.91
CA VAL A 106 -18.10 6.36 -1.87
C VAL A 106 -19.14 7.45 -1.60
N LYS A 107 -18.87 8.37 -0.67
CA LYS A 107 -19.78 9.48 -0.37
C LYS A 107 -19.99 10.45 -1.54
N ASP A 108 -19.05 10.54 -2.47
CA ASP A 108 -19.20 11.39 -3.67
C ASP A 108 -20.18 10.79 -4.69
N ILE A 109 -20.50 9.50 -4.55
CA ILE A 109 -21.45 8.77 -5.40
C ILE A 109 -22.79 8.61 -4.68
N TYR A 110 -22.76 8.24 -3.40
CA TYR A 110 -23.95 7.84 -2.63
C TYR A 110 -24.42 8.89 -1.62
N GLY A 111 -23.68 9.99 -1.43
CA GLY A 111 -24.00 11.04 -0.45
C GLY A 111 -23.68 10.68 1.00
N GLY A 112 -23.08 9.50 1.25
CA GLY A 112 -22.76 8.97 2.57
C GLY A 112 -22.18 7.56 2.44
N ASP A 113 -22.39 6.73 3.46
CA ASP A 113 -22.01 5.33 3.45
C ASP A 113 -22.88 4.52 2.47
N TYR A 114 -22.32 3.45 1.91
CA TYR A 114 -23.10 2.45 1.19
C TYR A 114 -23.43 1.28 2.11
N GLU A 115 -24.45 1.47 2.96
CA GLU A 115 -24.83 0.57 4.05
C GLU A 115 -25.06 -0.87 3.63
N ARG A 116 -25.67 -1.09 2.45
CA ARG A 116 -26.03 -2.44 1.95
C ARG A 116 -24.84 -3.41 1.92
N PHE A 117 -23.64 -2.90 1.64
CA PHE A 117 -22.42 -3.70 1.55
C PHE A 117 -21.36 -3.29 2.58
N GLY A 118 -21.73 -2.42 3.53
CA GLY A 118 -20.83 -1.95 4.58
C GLY A 118 -19.62 -1.18 4.04
N LEU A 119 -19.78 -0.38 2.98
CA LEU A 119 -18.70 0.48 2.50
C LEU A 119 -18.82 1.86 3.14
N GLU A 120 -17.81 2.26 3.89
CA GLU A 120 -17.73 3.61 4.47
C GLU A 120 -17.65 4.67 3.37
N GLY A 121 -18.30 5.81 3.60
CA GLY A 121 -18.32 6.95 2.69
C GLY A 121 -16.93 7.54 2.43
N SER A 122 -16.00 7.35 3.37
CA SER A 122 -14.58 7.72 3.28
C SER A 122 -13.77 6.80 2.34
N ALA A 123 -14.27 5.61 2.00
CA ALA A 123 -13.56 4.66 1.16
C ALA A 123 -13.43 5.19 -0.27
N VAL A 124 -12.28 4.93 -0.90
CA VAL A 124 -12.06 5.26 -2.31
C VAL A 124 -12.94 4.36 -3.18
N ALA A 125 -13.84 4.98 -3.95
CA ALA A 125 -14.67 4.28 -4.94
C ALA A 125 -13.99 4.23 -6.31
N SER A 126 -13.26 5.29 -6.68
CA SER A 126 -12.48 5.37 -7.91
C SER A 126 -11.23 6.22 -7.71
N SER A 127 -10.06 5.56 -7.69
CA SER A 127 -8.76 6.24 -7.72
C SER A 127 -8.67 7.20 -8.92
N PHE A 128 -8.16 8.41 -8.70
CA PHE A 128 -8.11 9.50 -9.68
C PHE A 128 -9.47 9.90 -10.28
N GLY A 129 -10.58 9.49 -9.66
CA GLY A 129 -11.92 9.64 -10.21
C GLY A 129 -12.40 11.09 -10.37
N HIS A 130 -11.83 12.04 -9.63
CA HIS A 130 -12.13 13.48 -9.82
C HIS A 130 -11.37 14.08 -11.01
N MET A 131 -10.28 13.44 -11.45
CA MET A 131 -9.42 13.96 -12.51
C MET A 131 -10.05 13.94 -13.90
N MET A 132 -11.27 13.40 -14.06
CA MET A 132 -12.06 13.58 -15.27
C MET A 132 -12.62 15.01 -15.41
N SER A 133 -12.84 15.72 -14.30
CA SER A 133 -13.30 17.11 -14.30
C SER A 133 -12.14 18.07 -14.56
N LYS A 134 -12.30 18.98 -15.52
CA LYS A 134 -11.31 20.01 -15.83
C LYS A 134 -11.09 20.96 -14.64
N GLU A 135 -12.17 21.42 -14.03
CA GLU A 135 -12.14 22.31 -12.86
C GLU A 135 -11.37 21.66 -11.70
N LYS A 136 -11.63 20.38 -11.41
CA LYS A 136 -10.90 19.64 -10.37
C LYS A 136 -9.41 19.57 -10.69
N ARG A 137 -9.04 19.22 -11.93
CA ARG A 137 -7.64 19.19 -12.37
C ARG A 137 -6.92 20.53 -12.19
N GLU A 138 -7.62 21.65 -12.36
CA GLU A 138 -7.03 22.99 -12.21
C GLU A 138 -6.85 23.41 -10.74
N SER A 139 -7.56 22.77 -9.81
CA SER A 139 -7.54 23.09 -8.38
C SER A 139 -6.57 22.27 -7.53
N ILE A 140 -6.08 21.13 -8.04
CA ILE A 140 -5.24 20.20 -7.27
C ILE A 140 -3.77 20.59 -7.23
N SER A 141 -3.10 20.21 -6.15
CA SER A 141 -1.65 20.32 -6.03
C SER A 141 -0.92 19.10 -6.59
N LYS A 142 0.40 19.23 -6.78
CA LYS A 142 1.25 18.09 -7.16
C LYS A 142 1.38 17.09 -6.01
N GLU A 143 1.39 17.59 -4.79
CA GLU A 143 1.42 16.82 -3.56
C GLU A 143 0.18 15.92 -3.45
N ASP A 144 -1.00 16.41 -3.82
CA ASP A 144 -2.24 15.61 -3.87
C ASP A 144 -2.11 14.45 -4.87
N LEU A 145 -1.52 14.69 -6.05
CA LEU A 145 -1.27 13.65 -7.05
C LEU A 145 -0.25 12.61 -6.55
N ALA A 146 0.82 13.04 -5.89
CA ALA A 146 1.79 12.12 -5.29
C ALA A 146 1.12 11.24 -4.22
N ARG A 147 0.30 11.84 -3.35
CA ARG A 147 -0.44 11.13 -2.31
C ARG A 147 -1.45 10.16 -2.89
N ALA A 148 -2.23 10.57 -3.89
CA ALA A 148 -3.19 9.69 -4.57
C ALA A 148 -2.51 8.52 -5.29
N THR A 149 -1.34 8.75 -5.90
CA THR A 149 -0.53 7.69 -6.51
C THR A 149 -0.09 6.67 -5.44
N LEU A 150 0.46 7.15 -4.32
CA LEU A 150 0.90 6.30 -3.21
C LEU A 150 -0.26 5.45 -2.65
N VAL A 151 -1.40 6.09 -2.36
CA VAL A 151 -2.61 5.43 -1.81
C VAL A 151 -3.14 4.38 -2.78
N THR A 152 -3.25 4.72 -4.07
CA THR A 152 -3.77 3.81 -5.10
C THR A 152 -2.92 2.56 -5.24
N ILE A 153 -1.60 2.71 -5.37
CA ILE A 153 -0.69 1.57 -5.53
C ILE A 153 -0.66 0.72 -4.26
N THR A 154 -0.53 1.34 -3.09
CA THR A 154 -0.43 0.61 -1.81
C THR A 154 -1.72 -0.17 -1.50
N ASN A 155 -2.89 0.44 -1.68
CA ASN A 155 -4.17 -0.22 -1.44
C ASN A 155 -4.44 -1.35 -2.45
N ASN A 156 -4.03 -1.18 -3.71
CA ASN A 156 -4.13 -2.26 -4.71
C ASN A 156 -3.31 -3.47 -4.29
N ILE A 157 -2.06 -3.26 -3.87
CA ILE A 157 -1.17 -4.33 -3.39
C ILE A 157 -1.78 -5.01 -2.14
N GLY A 158 -2.25 -4.22 -1.17
CA GLY A 158 -2.88 -4.73 0.04
C GLY A 158 -4.13 -5.58 -0.25
N SER A 159 -4.98 -5.15 -1.19
CA SER A 159 -6.16 -5.91 -1.62
C SER A 159 -5.80 -7.25 -2.25
N ILE A 160 -4.81 -7.28 -3.15
CA ILE A 160 -4.34 -8.52 -3.78
C ILE A 160 -3.70 -9.44 -2.73
N ALA A 161 -2.88 -8.91 -1.83
CA ALA A 161 -2.27 -9.67 -0.75
C ALA A 161 -3.34 -10.32 0.16
N ARG A 162 -4.37 -9.56 0.55
CA ARG A 162 -5.51 -10.06 1.32
C ARG A 162 -6.23 -11.19 0.60
N MET A 163 -6.51 -11.04 -0.70
CA MET A 163 -7.14 -12.09 -1.49
C MET A 163 -6.28 -13.35 -1.57
N CYS A 164 -4.96 -13.22 -1.73
CA CYS A 164 -4.06 -14.37 -1.73
C CYS A 164 -4.03 -15.06 -0.37
N ALA A 165 -3.94 -14.30 0.73
CA ALA A 165 -3.88 -14.84 2.08
C ALA A 165 -5.15 -15.59 2.51
N LEU A 166 -6.31 -15.29 1.91
CA LEU A 166 -7.57 -16.00 2.17
C LEU A 166 -7.73 -17.28 1.35
N ASN A 167 -6.98 -17.43 0.25
CA ASN A 167 -7.12 -18.53 -0.70
C ASN A 167 -5.95 -19.53 -0.67
N GLU A 168 -4.94 -19.27 0.15
CA GLU A 168 -3.75 -20.12 0.36
C GLU A 168 -3.68 -20.59 1.80
#